data_AF-W0BEF7-F1
#
_entry.id   AF-W0BEF7-F1
#
_cell.length_a   1.000
_cell.length_b   1.000
_cell.length_c   1.000
_cell.angle_alpha   90.00
_cell.angle_beta   90.00
_cell.angle_gamma   90.00
#
_symmetry.space_group_name_H-M   'P 1'
#
loop_
_entity.id
_entity.type
_entity.pdbx_description
1 polymer ?
#
loop_
_entity_poly.entity_id
_entity_poly.type
_entity_poly.pdbx_seq_one_letter_code
_entity_poly.pdbx_strand_id
1 'polypeptide(L)'
;MARLNYLDHLKWALIILVLAHHVDIAFGGLGGWYYIVPQRSSSASSYWLTFFLAINQSFFMGFFFLFQHFLPPYLLIKKVEFFSKR
;
A
#
# COMPACT_ATOMS: atom_id res chain seq x y z
N MET A 1 -0.34 -27.43 7.76
CA MET A 1 -1.09 -26.19 7.51
C MET A 1 -1.51 -26.18 6.06
N ALA A 2 -2.82 -26.13 5.76
CA ALA A 2 -3.32 -26.05 4.40
C ALA A 2 -3.02 -24.66 3.81
N ARG A 3 -2.54 -24.60 2.58
CA ARG A 3 -2.27 -23.33 1.89
C ARG A 3 -3.59 -22.76 1.38
N LEU A 4 -3.87 -21.51 1.73
CA LEU A 4 -5.12 -20.84 1.36
C LEU A 4 -4.92 -20.12 0.03
N ASN A 5 -5.31 -20.76 -1.07
CA ASN A 5 -5.08 -20.23 -2.43
C ASN A 5 -5.65 -18.82 -2.65
N TYR A 6 -6.72 -18.44 -1.95
CA TYR A 6 -7.28 -17.09 -2.04
C TYR A 6 -6.35 -16.00 -1.47
N LEU A 7 -5.54 -16.32 -0.46
CA LEU A 7 -4.57 -15.38 0.10
C LEU A 7 -3.42 -15.11 -0.86
N ASP A 8 -3.08 -16.07 -1.71
CA ASP A 8 -2.07 -15.87 -2.74
C ASP A 8 -2.57 -14.95 -3.85
N HIS A 9 -3.82 -15.09 -4.28
CA HIS A 9 -4.42 -14.16 -5.23
C HIS A 9 -4.53 -12.75 -4.64
N LEU A 10 -4.93 -12.63 -3.38
CA LEU A 10 -4.97 -11.33 -2.68
C LEU A 10 -3.59 -10.70 -2.59
N LYS A 11 -2.54 -11.48 -2.30
CA LYS A 11 -1.16 -11.01 -2.29
C LYS A 11 -0.77 -10.44 -3.65
N TRP A 12 -1.01 -11.18 -4.74
CA TRP A 12 -0.71 -10.70 -6.08
C TRP A 12 -1.48 -9.44 -6.43
N ALA A 13 -2.77 -9.37 -6.11
CA ALA A 13 -3.58 -8.18 -6.32
C ALA A 13 -3.00 -6.95 -5.59
N LEU A 14 -2.60 -7.11 -4.32
CA LEU A 14 -2.00 -6.03 -3.53
C LEU A 14 -0.64 -5.59 -4.08
N ILE A 15 0.20 -6.52 -4.55
CA ILE A 15 1.50 -6.20 -5.16
C ILE A 15 1.29 -5.36 -6.44
N ILE A 16 0.37 -5.79 -7.31
CA ILE A 16 0.05 -5.08 -8.55
C ILE A 16 -0.48 -3.68 -8.24
N LEU A 17 -1.34 -3.55 -7.22
CA LEU A 17 -1.91 -2.27 -6.80
C LEU A 17 -0.84 -1.31 -6.26
N VAL A 18 0.11 -1.81 -5.46
CA VAL A 18 1.26 -1.01 -4.96
C VAL A 18 2.15 -0.56 -6.12
N LEU A 19 2.41 -1.43 -7.10
CA LEU A 19 3.17 -1.05 -8.28
C LEU A 19 2.48 0.07 -9.05
N ALA A 20 1.17 -0.05 -9.31
CA ALA A 20 0.39 1.00 -9.96
C ALA A 20 0.45 2.32 -9.18
N HIS A 21 0.33 2.28 -7.84
CA HIS A 21 0.46 3.46 -6.99
C HIS A 21 1.82 4.18 -7.16
N HIS A 22 2.93 3.43 -7.17
CA HIS A 22 4.26 4.03 -7.35
C HIS A 22 4.49 4.56 -8.76
N VAL A 23 3.97 3.88 -9.77
CA VAL A 23 3.98 4.35 -11.15
C VAL A 23 3.25 5.69 -11.25
N ASP A 24 2.07 5.81 -10.66
CA ASP A 24 1.29 7.06 -10.70
C ASP A 24 2.03 8.26 -10.08
N ILE A 25 2.77 8.06 -8.97
CA ILE A 25 3.61 9.12 -8.39
C ILE A 25 4.73 9.54 -9.37
N ALA A 26 5.37 8.58 -10.03
CA ALA A 26 6.46 8.87 -10.99
C ALA A 26 5.97 9.62 -12.25
N PHE A 27 4.72 9.40 -12.65
CA PHE A 27 4.11 9.99 -13.85
C PHE A 27 3.25 11.24 -13.60
N GLY A 28 3.14 11.75 -12.37
CA GLY A 28 2.53 13.06 -12.11
C GLY A 28 1.36 13.10 -11.13
N GLY A 29 1.17 12.05 -10.33
CA GLY A 29 0.39 12.11 -9.10
C GLY A 29 1.10 12.95 -8.01
N LEU A 30 0.33 13.61 -7.16
CA LEU A 30 0.87 14.42 -6.05
C LEU A 30 1.60 13.54 -5.01
N GLY A 31 2.93 13.52 -5.02
CA GLY A 31 3.73 12.79 -4.04
C GLY A 31 5.23 13.06 -4.20
N GLY A 32 6.02 12.60 -3.23
CA GLY A 32 7.48 12.69 -3.30
C GLY A 32 8.08 11.45 -3.96
N TRP A 33 8.89 11.63 -4.99
CA TRP A 33 9.66 10.55 -5.63
C TRP A 33 11.01 11.05 -6.14
N TYR A 34 11.98 10.13 -6.26
CA TYR A 34 13.33 10.47 -6.70
C TYR A 34 13.39 10.85 -8.19
N TYR A 35 12.59 10.20 -9.03
CA TYR A 35 12.57 10.42 -10.47
C TYR A 35 11.16 10.76 -10.96
N ILE A 36 10.93 12.02 -11.30
CA ILE A 36 9.66 12.48 -11.86
C ILE A 36 9.86 12.65 -13.36
N VAL A 37 9.04 11.95 -14.16
CA VAL A 37 9.07 12.09 -15.61
C VAL A 37 8.59 13.52 -15.95
N PRO A 38 9.37 14.32 -16.72
CA PRO A 38 8.97 15.67 -17.10
C PRO A 38 7.66 15.63 -17.90
N GLN A 39 6.56 16.04 -17.27
CA GLN A 39 5.25 16.13 -17.90
C GLN A 39 5.12 17.47 -18.64
N ARG A 40 4.49 17.48 -19.82
CA ARG A 40 4.05 18.73 -20.43
C ARG A 40 2.92 19.30 -19.57
N SER A 41 3.15 20.50 -19.04
CA SER A 41 2.20 21.41 -18.36
C SER A 41 0.75 20.91 -18.27
N SER A 42 0.29 20.67 -17.04
CA SER A 42 -1.12 20.79 -16.63
C SER A 42 -2.15 20.12 -17.55
N SER A 43 -2.27 18.78 -17.47
CA SER A 43 -3.35 18.04 -18.12
C SER A 43 -4.32 17.47 -17.09
N ALA A 44 -5.59 17.33 -17.49
CA ALA A 44 -6.64 16.63 -16.74
C ALA A 44 -6.18 15.27 -16.17
N SER A 45 -5.22 14.63 -16.84
CA SER A 45 -4.53 13.41 -16.39
C SER A 45 -3.94 13.52 -14.97
N SER A 46 -3.30 14.64 -14.58
CA SER A 46 -2.72 14.78 -13.24
C SER A 46 -3.79 14.81 -12.14
N TYR A 47 -4.97 15.37 -12.41
CA TYR A 47 -6.09 15.31 -11.47
C TYR A 47 -6.61 13.88 -11.29
N TRP A 48 -6.74 13.12 -12.37
CA TRP A 48 -7.15 11.71 -12.31
C TRP A 48 -6.12 10.84 -11.59
N LEU A 49 -4.83 11.03 -11.87
CA LEU A 49 -3.74 10.33 -11.18
C LEU A 49 -3.71 10.67 -9.68
N THR A 50 -3.93 11.93 -9.34
CA THR A 50 -4.00 12.36 -7.94
C THR A 50 -5.21 11.78 -7.21
N PHE A 51 -6.36 11.73 -7.87
CA PHE A 51 -7.56 11.10 -7.31
C PHE A 51 -7.37 9.60 -7.09
N PHE A 52 -6.79 8.90 -8.06
CA PHE A 52 -6.39 7.50 -7.92
C PHE A 52 -5.41 7.33 -6.75
N LEU A 53 -4.41 8.20 -6.66
CA LEU A 53 -3.43 8.18 -5.58
C LEU A 53 -4.07 8.32 -4.20
N ALA A 54 -5.00 9.27 -4.03
CA ALA A 54 -5.69 9.51 -2.76
C ALA A 54 -6.54 8.31 -2.32
N ILE A 55 -7.24 7.67 -3.27
CA ILE A 55 -7.99 6.43 -3.01
C ILE A 55 -7.03 5.30 -2.58
N ASN A 56 -5.92 5.12 -3.31
CA ASN A 56 -4.95 4.09 -2.97
C ASN A 56 -4.30 4.34 -1.60
N GLN A 57 -3.91 5.58 -1.28
CA GLN A 57 -3.34 5.92 0.02
C GLN A 57 -4.32 5.62 1.16
N SER A 58 -5.59 6.04 1.04
CA SER A 58 -6.61 5.77 2.06
C SER A 58 -6.94 4.29 2.17
N PHE A 59 -7.00 3.56 1.06
CA PHE A 59 -7.18 2.11 1.03
C PHE A 59 -6.04 1.38 1.76
N PHE A 60 -4.77 1.68 1.45
CA PHE A 60 -3.65 1.00 2.10
C PHE A 60 -3.60 1.27 3.60
N MET A 61 -3.82 2.53 4.02
CA MET A 61 -3.86 2.86 5.45
C MET A 61 -5.01 2.14 6.17
N GLY A 62 -6.22 2.17 5.59
CA GLY A 62 -7.38 1.47 6.14
C GLY A 62 -7.18 -0.05 6.19
N PHE A 63 -6.63 -0.64 5.13
CA PHE A 63 -6.34 -2.06 5.04
C PHE A 63 -5.33 -2.49 6.11
N PHE A 64 -4.28 -1.72 6.36
CA PHE A 64 -3.31 -2.03 7.41
C PHE A 64 -3.89 -1.91 8.82
N PHE A 65 -4.77 -0.93 9.08
CA PHE A 65 -5.46 -0.81 10.36
C PHE A 65 -6.43 -1.97 10.61
N LEU A 66 -7.19 -2.37 9.59
CA LEU A 66 -8.04 -3.56 9.67
C LEU A 66 -7.19 -4.81 9.90
N PHE A 67 -6.13 -5.00 9.12
CA PHE A 67 -5.23 -6.14 9.26
C PHE A 67 -4.61 -6.21 10.66
N GLN A 68 -4.26 -5.06 11.25
CA GLN A 68 -3.75 -4.99 12.62
C GLN A 68 -4.78 -5.48 13.66
N HIS A 69 -6.08 -5.25 13.44
CA HIS A 69 -7.14 -5.76 14.32
C HIS A 69 -7.32 -7.28 14.20
N PHE A 70 -7.18 -7.83 12.99
CA PHE A 70 -7.29 -9.27 12.75
C PHE A 70 -6.07 -10.08 13.20
N LEU A 71 -4.98 -9.43 13.65
CA LEU A 71 -3.82 -10.14 14.16
C LEU A 71 -4.15 -10.83 15.50
N PRO A 72 -3.99 -12.16 15.59
CA PRO A 72 -4.33 -12.89 16.80
C PRO A 72 -3.43 -12.51 17.99
N PRO A 73 -3.96 -12.52 19.23
CA PRO A 73 -3.26 -12.00 20.42
C PRO A 73 -1.93 -12.71 20.72
N TYR A 74 -1.76 -13.97 20.29
CA TYR A 74 -0.49 -14.69 20.47
C TYR A 74 0.69 -14.05 19.71
N LEU A 75 0.43 -13.37 18.58
CA LEU A 75 1.47 -12.64 17.84
C LEU A 75 1.89 -11.35 18.55
N LEU A 76 0.96 -10.72 19.27
CA LEU A 76 1.24 -9.54 20.08
C LEU A 76 2.06 -9.91 21.32
N ILE A 77 1.74 -11.02 21.98
CA ILE A 77 2.49 -11.54 23.13
C ILE A 77 3.94 -11.86 22.74
N LYS A 78 4.16 -12.52 21.60
CA LYS A 78 5.51 -12.76 21.06
C LYS A 78 6.28 -11.47 20.78
N LYS A 79 5.60 -10.44 20.26
CA LYS A 79 6.22 -9.13 20.02
C LYS A 79 6.64 -8.48 21.34
N VAL A 80 5.80 -8.53 22.37
CA VAL A 80 6.11 -7.99 23.72
C VAL A 80 7.26 -8.73 24.38
N GLU A 81 7.27 -10.07 24.36
CA GLU A 81 8.40 -10.86 24.89
C GLU A 81 9.72 -10.55 24.17
N PHE A 82 9.68 -10.36 22.85
CA PHE A 82 10.86 -9.97 22.07
C PHE A 82 11.39 -8.59 22.46
N PHE A 83 10.51 -7.61 22.72
CA PHE A 83 10.92 -6.28 23.20
C PHE A 83 11.37 -6.28 24.66
N SER A 84 10.82 -7.15 25.51
CA SER A 84 11.25 -7.29 26.91
C SER A 84 12.62 -7.95 27.07
N LYS A 85 13.08 -8.71 26.07
CA LYS A 85 14.39 -9.39 26.07
C LYS A 85 15.50 -8.57 25.37
N ARG A 86 15.23 -7.34 24.95
CA ARG A 86 16.21 -6.43 24.34
C ARG A 86 16.58 -5.31 25.30
#